data_AF-A0A930T6V8-F1
#
_entry.id   AF-A0A930T6V8-F1
#
_cell.length_a   1.000
_cell.length_b   1.000
_cell.length_c   1.000
_cell.angle_alpha   90.00
_cell.angle_beta   90.00
_cell.angle_gamma   90.00
#
_symmetry.space_group_name_H-M   'P 1'
#
loop_
_entity.id
_entity.type
_entity.pdbx_description
1 polymer ?
#
loop_
_entity_poly.entity_id
_entity_poly.type
_entity_poly.pdbx_seq_one_letter_code
_entity_poly.pdbx_strand_id
1 'polypeptide(L)' 'MLITVTYDGKVLKPKDKLNLDTDKEYQIQVIDESSQFYLINELKKSADLYAEIYQEDLDLQQLTEIACEDFIEE' A
#
# COMPACT_ATOMS: atom_id res chain seq x y z
N MET A 1 -1.92 -33.83 -10.34
CA MET A 1 -1.51 -32.69 -11.19
C MET A 1 -1.47 -31.45 -10.32
N LEU A 2 -0.38 -30.69 -10.36
CA LEU A 2 -0.19 -29.49 -9.53
C LEU A 2 -0.73 -28.27 -10.29
N ILE A 3 -1.62 -27.52 -9.65
CA ILE A 3 -2.23 -26.30 -10.19
C ILE A 3 -1.78 -25.12 -9.34
N THR A 4 -1.28 -24.09 -9.99
CA THR A 4 -0.93 -22.84 -9.32
C THR A 4 -2.10 -21.86 -9.39
N VAL A 5 -2.52 -21.35 -8.25
CA VAL A 5 -3.57 -20.34 -8.11
C VAL A 5 -3.08 -19.18 -7.28
N THR A 6 -3.57 -17.98 -7.57
CA THR A 6 -3.31 -16.77 -6.79
C THR A 6 -4.49 -16.50 -5.87
N TYR A 7 -4.21 -16.15 -4.61
CA TYR A 7 -5.24 -15.73 -3.66
C TYR A 7 -5.31 -14.20 -3.59
N ASP A 8 -6.50 -13.64 -3.89
CA ASP A 8 -6.74 -12.19 -3.87
C ASP A 8 -7.31 -11.68 -2.53
N GLY A 9 -7.29 -12.50 -1.49
CA GLY A 9 -7.89 -12.20 -0.18
C GLY A 9 -9.35 -12.64 -0.05
N LYS A 10 -10.01 -13.12 -1.12
CA LYS A 10 -11.38 -13.66 -1.07
C LYS A 10 -11.59 -14.94 -1.89
N VAL A 11 -10.95 -15.06 -3.06
CA VAL A 11 -11.14 -16.18 -4.00
C VAL A 11 -9.80 -16.65 -4.55
N LEU A 12 -9.68 -17.96 -4.80
CA LEU A 12 -8.54 -18.55 -5.50
C LEU A 12 -8.76 -18.43 -7.01
N LYS A 13 -7.87 -17.70 -7.69
CA LYS A 13 -7.91 -17.50 -9.14
C LYS A 13 -6.78 -18.27 -9.81
N PRO A 14 -7.06 -19.15 -10.78
CA PRO A 14 -6.01 -19.83 -11.50
C PRO A 14 -5.28 -18.87 -12.44
N LYS A 15 -3.96 -19.03 -12.57
CA LYS A 15 -3.13 -18.18 -13.43
C LYS A 15 -3.44 -18.38 -14.92
N ASP A 16 -3.75 -19.61 -15.30
CA ASP A 16 -4.11 -20.02 -16.65
C ASP A 16 -5.52 -20.61 -16.70
N LYS A 17 -6.12 -20.66 -17.90
CA LYS A 17 -7.43 -21.29 -18.09
C LYS A 17 -7.33 -22.79 -17.82
N LEU A 18 -7.89 -23.23 -16.70
CA LEU A 18 -7.92 -24.64 -16.32
C LEU A 18 -9.15 -25.32 -16.91
N ASN A 19 -8.94 -26.51 -17.46
CA ASN A 19 -10.02 -27.43 -17.80
C ASN A 19 -9.91 -28.63 -16.87
N LEU A 20 -10.72 -28.61 -15.80
CA LEU A 20 -10.67 -29.61 -14.74
C LEU A 20 -11.77 -30.64 -14.95
N ASP A 21 -11.41 -31.88 -14.67
CA ASP A 21 -12.31 -33.02 -14.70
C ASP A 21 -12.86 -33.21 -13.27
N THR A 22 -14.18 -33.31 -13.12
CA THR A 22 -14.82 -33.35 -11.80
C THR A 22 -14.53 -34.63 -11.03
N ASP A 23 -14.09 -35.68 -11.72
CA ASP A 23 -13.82 -36.99 -11.12
C ASP A 23 -12.36 -37.17 -10.70
N LYS A 24 -11.55 -36.11 -10.75
CA LYS A 24 -10.13 -36.14 -10.40
C LYS A 24 -9.79 -35.22 -9.24
N GLU A 25 -8.89 -35.70 -8.39
CA GLU A 25 -8.28 -34.88 -7.35
C GLU A 25 -7.08 -34.11 -7.90
N TYR A 26 -7.01 -32.83 -7.52
CA TYR A 26 -5.92 -31.92 -7.91
C TYR A 26 -5.25 -31.35 -6.68
N GLN A 27 -3.91 -31.24 -6.75
CA GLN A 27 -3.15 -30.54 -5.73
C GLN A 27 -3.03 -29.08 -6.12
N ILE A 28 -3.37 -28.19 -5.19
CA ILE A 28 -3.38 -26.74 -5.42
C ILE A 28 -2.21 -26.12 -4.67
N GLN A 29 -1.37 -25.39 -5.39
CA GLN A 29 -0.36 -24.51 -4.83
C GLN A 29 -0.90 -23.07 -4.85
N VAL A 30 -1.06 -22.50 -3.67
CA VAL A 30 -1.56 -21.13 -3.50
C VAL A 30 -0.39 -20.17 -3.41
N ILE A 31 -0.37 -19.16 -4.28
CA ILE A 31 0.51 -18.00 -4.17
C ILE A 31 -0.30 -16.89 -3.52
N ASP A 32 0.09 -16.50 -2.30
CA ASP A 32 -0.56 -15.43 -1.56
C ASP A 32 0.06 -14.08 -1.92
N GLU A 33 -0.64 -13.31 -2.76
CA GLU A 33 -0.25 -11.94 -3.12
C GLU A 33 -0.88 -10.88 -2.20
N SER A 34 -1.78 -11.28 -1.29
CA SER A 34 -2.51 -10.35 -0.41
C SER A 34 -1.60 -9.58 0.55
N SER A 35 -0.47 -10.19 0.92
CA SER A 35 0.56 -9.56 1.76
C SER A 35 1.14 -8.29 1.11
N GLN A 36 1.27 -8.25 -0.22
CA GLN A 36 1.79 -7.07 -0.92
C GLN A 36 0.77 -5.93 -0.93
N PHE A 37 -0.51 -6.25 -1.07
CA PHE A 37 -1.56 -5.24 -1.09
C PHE A 37 -1.70 -4.50 0.26
N TYR A 38 -1.60 -5.23 1.37
CA TYR A 38 -1.62 -4.64 2.71
C TYR A 38 -0.42 -3.70 2.93
N LEU A 39 0.78 -4.17 2.61
CA LEU A 39 2.02 -3.40 2.76
C LEU A 39 2.01 -2.12 1.92
N ILE A 40 1.54 -2.19 0.67
CA ILE A 40 1.43 -1.01 -0.20
C ILE A 40 0.46 0.02 0.39
N ASN A 41 -0.64 -0.42 0.99
CA ASN A 41 -1.63 0.47 1.56
C ASN A 41 -1.10 1.19 2.83
N GLU A 42 -0.39 0.46 3.69
CA GLU A 42 0.26 1.05 4.87
C GLU A 42 1.38 2.03 4.47
N LEU A 43 2.16 1.71 3.44
CA LEU A 43 3.17 2.62 2.90
C LEU A 43 2.55 3.93 2.37
N LYS A 44 1.43 3.84 1.64
CA LYS A 44 0.72 5.04 1.16
C LYS A 44 0.23 5.93 2.31
N LYS A 45 -0.42 5.36 3.32
CA LYS A 45 -0.85 6.12 4.51
C LYS A 45 0.31 6.81 5.20
N SER A 46 1.46 6.13 5.30
CA SER A 46 2.64 6.73 5.91
C SER A 46 3.19 7.89 5.09
N ALA A 47 3.21 7.78 3.76
CA ALA A 47 3.64 8.84 2.86
C ALA A 47 2.72 10.07 2.94
N ASP A 48 1.40 9.87 3.01
CA ASP A 48 0.42 10.95 3.16
C ASP A 48 0.62 11.69 4.50
N LEU A 49 0.85 10.96 5.60
CA LEU A 49 1.13 11.55 6.92
C LEU A 49 2.43 12.36 6.93
N TYR A 50 3.51 11.86 6.29
CA TYR A 50 4.76 12.62 6.17
C TYR A 50 4.59 13.91 5.36
N ALA A 51 3.75 13.90 4.32
CA ALA A 51 3.47 15.09 3.53
C ALA A 51 2.73 16.16 4.34
N GLU A 52 1.78 15.75 5.19
CA GLU A 52 1.06 16.64 6.10
C GLU A 52 2.00 17.30 7.12
N ILE A 53 2.82 16.50 7.82
CA ILE A 53 3.80 17.00 8.80
C ILE A 53 4.77 17.98 8.14
N TYR A 54 5.27 17.65 6.94
CA TYR A 54 6.20 18.52 6.23
C TYR A 54 5.57 19.87 5.87
N GLN A 55 4.28 19.89 5.53
CA GLN A 55 3.56 21.13 5.26
C GLN A 55 3.40 21.99 6.52
N GLU A 56 3.04 21.37 7.66
CA GLU A 56 2.94 22.07 8.94
C GLU A 56 4.27 22.71 9.34
N ASP A 57 5.40 21.99 9.18
CA ASP A 57 6.74 22.53 9.46
C ASP A 57 7.07 23.75 8.58
N LEU A 58 6.64 23.73 7.32
CA LEU A 58 6.87 24.81 6.36
C LEU A 58 6.07 26.07 6.72
N ASP A 59 4.81 25.89 7.13
CA ASP A 59 3.94 26.98 7.57
C ASP A 59 4.48 27.59 8.89
N LEU A 60 4.95 26.75 9.83
CA LEU A 60 5.62 27.19 11.06
C LEU A 60 6.90 27.98 10.79
N GLN A 61 7.70 27.53 9.82
CA GLN A 61 8.92 28.24 9.43
C GLN A 61 8.58 29.63 8.86
N GLN A 62 7.58 29.73 7.99
CA GLN A 62 7.14 31.02 7.43
C GLN A 62 6.64 31.98 8.51
N LEU A 63 5.84 31.49 9.46
CA LEU A 63 5.38 32.30 10.60
C LEU A 63 6.55 32.80 11.46
N THR A 64 7.59 31.96 11.64
CA THR A 64 8.79 32.33 12.39
C THR A 64 9.59 33.40 11.66
N GLU A 65 9.76 33.28 10.34
CA GLU A 65 10.43 34.28 9.52
C GLU A 65 9.72 35.64 9.58
N ILE A 66 8.40 35.67 9.42
CA ILE A 66 7.59 36.89 9.54
C ILE A 66 7.78 37.53 10.93
N ALA A 67 7.66 36.74 12.00
CA ALA A 67 7.83 37.26 13.36
C ALA A 67 9.24 37.81 13.62
N CYS A 68 10.27 37.22 13.00
CA CYS A 68 11.64 37.72 13.07
C CYS A 68 11.81 39.05 12.31
N GLU A 69 11.21 39.19 11.13
CA GLU A 69 11.24 40.43 10.35
C GLU A 69 10.54 41.56 11.10
N ASP A 70 9.34 41.32 11.63
CA ASP A 70 8.58 42.29 12.44
C ASP A 70 9.38 42.78 13.67
N PHE A 71 10.18 41.91 14.29
CA PHE A 71 11.01 42.25 15.46
C PHE A 71 12.25 43.07 15.10
N ILE A 72 12.76 42.99 13.87
CA ILE A 72 13.95 43.73 13.42
C ILE A 72 13.57 45.16 12.97
N GLU A 73 12.34 45.37 12.51
CA GLU A 73 11.84 46.69 12.07
C GLU A 73 11.34 47.61 13.22
N GLU A 74 11.29 47.13 14.47
CA GLU A 74 11.05 47.93 15.70
C GLU A 74 12.34 48.48 16.35
#